data_AF-A0A835FF20-F1
#
_entry.id   AF-A0A835FF20-F1
#
_cell.length_a   1.000
_cell.length_b   1.000
_cell.length_c   1.000
_cell.angle_alpha   90.00
_cell.angle_beta   90.00
_cell.angle_gamma   90.00
#
_symmetry.space_group_name_H-M   'P 1'
#
loop_
_entity.id
_entity.type
_entity.pdbx_description
1 polymer ?
#
loop_
_entity_poly.entity_id
_entity_poly.type
_entity_poly.pdbx_seq_one_letter_code
_entity_poly.pdbx_strand_id
1 'polypeptide(L)'
;MRLLKPHEAATLPREVLEEHIVSLLRRCHGHLALRGAHARLLRLGLPRLTAAFALSKLLASCASARGTAASSSYARSLFDQIPDPTAFCYNSLIRALPASGPPIAALAVYRRMLRAGSPRPNSFTLAFALKACAAAPPAPAEGRQLHAQAFRQGLEPGA
;
A
#
# COMPACT_ATOMS: atom_id res chain seq x y z
N MET A 1 11.85 -10.75 19.90
CA MET A 1 12.44 -9.48 19.44
C MET A 1 12.30 -8.47 20.57
N ARG A 2 13.41 -7.90 21.04
CA ARG A 2 13.39 -6.88 22.07
C ARG A 2 12.69 -5.62 21.54
N LEU A 3 11.89 -5.02 22.40
CA LEU A 3 11.10 -3.85 22.11
C LEU A 3 11.99 -2.59 22.20
N LEU A 4 12.23 -1.91 21.07
CA LEU A 4 13.00 -0.67 21.00
C LEU A 4 12.31 0.47 21.79
N LYS A 5 13.06 1.19 22.62
CA LYS A 5 12.58 2.36 23.39
C LYS A 5 12.88 3.67 22.65
N PRO A 6 12.19 4.79 22.96
CA PRO A 6 12.39 6.06 22.25
C PRO A 6 13.83 6.60 22.29
N HIS A 7 14.49 6.56 23.45
CA HIS A 7 15.88 7.02 23.58
C HIS A 7 16.88 6.15 22.81
N GLU A 8 16.61 4.85 22.68
CA GLU A 8 17.42 3.94 21.87
C GLU A 8 17.20 4.22 20.38
N ALA A 9 15.96 4.49 19.96
CA ALA A 9 15.65 4.76 18.55
C ALA A 9 16.32 6.04 18.02
N ALA A 10 16.45 7.06 18.86
CA ALA A 10 17.02 8.35 18.47
C ALA A 10 18.52 8.29 18.12
N THR A 11 19.24 7.28 18.60
CA THR A 11 20.70 7.14 18.38
C THR A 11 21.05 6.13 17.31
N LEU A 12 20.08 5.37 16.81
CA LEU A 12 20.31 4.32 15.82
C LEU A 12 20.36 4.87 14.38
N PRO A 13 21.20 4.28 13.52
CA PRO A 13 21.20 4.60 12.10
C PRO A 13 19.89 4.15 11.45
N ARG A 14 19.54 4.81 10.35
CA ARG A 14 18.26 4.63 9.65
C ARG A 14 18.04 3.18 9.25
N GLU A 15 19.08 2.51 8.77
CA GLU A 15 19.04 1.14 8.25
C GLU A 15 18.62 0.15 9.34
N VAL A 16 19.14 0.34 10.56
CA VAL A 16 18.79 -0.50 11.72
C VAL A 16 17.35 -0.26 12.17
N LEU A 17 16.88 1.00 12.11
CA LEU A 17 15.48 1.33 12.39
C LEU A 17 14.54 0.69 11.36
N GLU A 18 14.88 0.78 10.07
CA GLU A 18 14.09 0.19 8.99
C GLU A 18 14.04 -1.34 9.10
N GLU A 19 15.15 -1.99 9.41
CA GLU A 19 15.19 -3.44 9.66
C GLU A 19 14.33 -3.83 10.87
N HIS A 20 14.41 -3.07 11.96
CA HIS A 20 13.56 -3.27 13.13
C HIS A 20 12.08 -3.17 12.79
N ILE A 21 11.68 -2.16 12.01
CA ILE A 21 10.30 -1.98 11.53
C ILE A 21 9.87 -3.18 10.71
N VAL A 22 10.67 -3.61 9.74
CA VAL A 22 10.34 -4.75 8.87
C VAL A 22 10.23 -6.05 9.68
N SER A 23 11.09 -6.24 10.68
CA SER A 23 11.04 -7.39 11.59
C SER A 23 9.81 -7.36 12.50
N LEU A 24 9.45 -6.20 13.03
CA LEU A 24 8.23 -5.98 13.83
C LEU A 24 6.99 -6.36 13.02
N LEU A 25 6.85 -5.78 11.82
CA LEU A 25 5.65 -5.93 10.99
C LEU A 25 5.48 -7.34 10.44
N ARG A 26 6.57 -8.07 10.17
CA ARG A 26 6.53 -9.50 9.78
C ARG A 26 5.81 -10.39 10.80
N ARG A 27 5.71 -9.96 12.05
CA ARG A 27 5.08 -10.70 13.15
C ARG A 27 3.64 -10.27 13.42
N CYS A 28 3.18 -9.21 12.77
CA CYS A 28 1.84 -8.67 12.97
C CYS A 28 0.83 -9.46 12.14
N HIS A 29 -0.01 -10.23 12.81
CA HIS A 29 -1.10 -10.98 12.19
C HIS A 29 -2.42 -10.26 12.43
N GLY A 30 -2.99 -9.71 11.35
CA GLY A 30 -4.28 -9.02 11.39
C GLY A 30 -4.23 -7.56 11.84
N HIS A 31 -5.39 -6.92 11.75
CA HIS A 31 -5.53 -5.48 11.82
C HIS A 31 -5.19 -4.87 13.20
N LEU A 32 -5.54 -5.56 14.28
CA LEU A 32 -5.28 -5.08 15.65
C LEU A 32 -3.78 -5.04 15.94
N ALA A 33 -3.05 -6.08 15.54
CA ALA A 33 -1.60 -6.15 15.69
C ALA A 33 -0.89 -5.04 14.89
N LEU A 34 -1.36 -4.75 13.67
CA LEU A 34 -0.84 -3.65 12.85
C LEU A 34 -1.09 -2.28 13.48
N ARG A 35 -2.28 -2.03 14.05
CA ARG A 35 -2.57 -0.79 14.78
C ARG A 35 -1.68 -0.63 16.01
N GLY A 36 -1.46 -1.71 16.76
CA GLY A 36 -0.55 -1.71 17.90
C GLY A 36 0.90 -1.41 17.49
N ALA A 37 1.36 -2.00 16.39
CA ALA A 37 2.67 -1.68 15.82
C ALA A 37 2.75 -0.21 15.36
N HIS A 38 1.74 0.30 14.68
CA HIS A 38 1.70 1.70 14.25
C HIS A 38 1.76 2.67 15.44
N ALA A 39 0.92 2.47 16.46
CA ALA A 39 0.94 3.29 17.67
C ALA A 39 2.30 3.28 18.37
N ARG A 40 2.97 2.12 18.36
CA ARG A 40 4.34 1.99 18.89
C ARG A 40 5.35 2.78 18.07
N LEU A 41 5.31 2.68 16.73
CA LEU A 41 6.24 3.39 15.85
C LEU A 41 6.09 4.92 15.99
N LEU A 42 4.86 5.42 16.18
CA LEU A 42 4.62 6.84 16.48
C LEU A 42 5.32 7.28 17.78
N ARG A 43 5.34 6.44 18.82
CA ARG A 43 6.01 6.75 20.09
C ARG A 43 7.54 6.75 20.00
N LEU A 44 8.13 6.19 18.94
CA LEU A 44 9.58 6.21 18.75
C LEU A 44 10.10 7.57 18.25
N GLY A 45 9.23 8.48 17.82
CA GLY A 45 9.65 9.79 17.32
C GLY A 45 10.54 9.69 16.09
N LEU A 46 10.21 8.77 15.17
CA LEU A 46 11.06 8.47 14.01
C LEU A 46 11.28 9.72 13.12
N PRO A 47 12.51 9.90 12.57
CA PRO A 47 12.76 10.93 11.58
C PRO A 47 11.81 10.82 10.37
N ARG A 48 11.54 11.94 9.71
CA ARG A 48 10.53 12.04 8.63
C ARG A 48 10.66 10.94 7.56
N LEU A 49 11.87 10.66 7.09
CA LEU A 49 12.10 9.65 6.04
C LEU A 49 11.81 8.22 6.54
N THR A 50 12.24 7.90 7.77
CA THR A 50 12.00 6.61 8.41
C THR A 50 10.51 6.43 8.75
N ALA A 51 9.82 7.50 9.13
CA ALA A 51 8.38 7.50 9.34
C ALA A 51 7.60 7.23 8.03
N ALA A 52 7.98 7.87 6.93
CA ALA A 52 7.39 7.61 5.61
C ALA A 52 7.61 6.15 5.16
N PHE A 53 8.82 5.61 5.40
CA PHE A 53 9.11 4.20 5.17
C PHE A 53 8.23 3.28 6.03
N ALA A 54 8.09 3.58 7.33
CA ALA A 54 7.27 2.81 8.26
C ALA A 54 5.80 2.76 7.81
N LEU A 55 5.23 3.90 7.43
CA LEU A 55 3.87 4.00 6.89
C LEU A 55 3.72 3.17 5.60
N SER A 56 4.70 3.23 4.69
CA SER A 56 4.71 2.44 3.46
C SER A 56 4.70 0.94 3.75
N LYS A 57 5.44 0.48 4.75
CA LYS A 57 5.46 -0.94 5.16
C LYS A 57 4.18 -1.36 5.90
N LEU A 58 3.65 -0.52 6.78
CA LEU A 58 2.35 -0.74 7.43
C LEU A 58 1.23 -0.89 6.39
N LEU A 59 1.22 -0.01 5.39
CA LEU A 59 0.27 -0.07 4.28
C LEU A 59 0.41 -1.39 3.50
N ALA A 60 1.63 -1.80 3.18
CA ALA A 60 1.87 -3.08 2.51
C ALA A 60 1.40 -4.28 3.35
N SER A 61 1.57 -4.24 4.66
CA SER A 61 1.05 -5.28 5.56
C SER A 61 -0.49 -5.33 5.60
N CYS A 62 -1.18 -4.21 5.37
CA CYS A 62 -2.64 -4.20 5.25
C CYS A 62 -3.12 -4.98 4.02
N ALA A 63 -2.34 -4.98 2.93
CA ALA A 63 -2.65 -5.74 1.72
C ALA A 63 -2.55 -7.27 1.88
N SER A 64 -1.81 -7.73 2.90
CA SER A 64 -1.70 -9.16 3.23
C SER A 64 -2.84 -9.65 4.13
N ALA A 65 -3.59 -8.75 4.77
CA ALA A 65 -4.78 -9.09 5.54
C ALA A 65 -5.99 -9.22 4.59
N ARG A 66 -6.85 -10.23 4.80
CA ARG A 66 -8.12 -10.39 4.07
C ARG A 66 -8.84 -9.03 4.04
N GLY A 67 -9.16 -8.54 2.85
CA GLY A 67 -9.69 -7.19 2.59
C GLY A 67 -11.07 -6.94 3.21
N THR A 68 -11.11 -6.78 4.53
CA THR A 68 -12.29 -6.32 5.27
C THR A 68 -12.42 -4.81 5.13
N ALA A 69 -13.64 -4.29 5.25
CA ALA A 69 -13.90 -2.85 5.21
C ALA A 69 -13.04 -2.07 6.22
N ALA A 70 -12.81 -2.64 7.41
CA ALA A 70 -11.97 -2.03 8.44
C ALA A 70 -10.49 -1.97 8.05
N SER A 71 -9.98 -2.97 7.34
CA SER A 71 -8.61 -2.98 6.81
C SER A 71 -8.41 -1.96 5.70
N SER A 72 -9.41 -1.84 4.84
CA SER A 72 -9.38 -0.87 3.74
C SER A 72 -9.45 0.57 4.21
N SER A 73 -10.26 0.90 5.21
CA SER A 73 -10.31 2.25 5.77
C SER A 73 -8.99 2.65 6.43
N TYR A 74 -8.36 1.73 7.15
CA TYR A 74 -7.06 1.97 7.76
C TYR A 74 -5.93 2.09 6.73
N ALA A 75 -5.92 1.24 5.69
CA ALA A 75 -4.98 1.35 4.59
C ALA A 75 -5.06 2.73 3.89
N ARG A 76 -6.26 3.25 3.65
CA ARG A 76 -6.45 4.61 3.13
C ARG A 76 -5.86 5.67 4.06
N SER A 77 -6.20 5.59 5.35
CA SER A 77 -5.68 6.51 6.37
C SER A 77 -4.15 6.50 6.45
N LEU A 78 -3.51 5.33 6.35
CA LEU A 78 -2.04 5.23 6.27
C LEU A 78 -1.50 5.88 4.99
N PHE A 79 -2.12 5.59 3.85
CA PHE A 79 -1.69 6.14 2.57
C PHE A 79 -1.74 7.68 2.54
N ASP A 80 -2.80 8.28 3.08
CA ASP A 80 -2.95 9.73 3.11
C ASP A 80 -1.95 10.43 4.06
N GLN A 81 -1.28 9.68 4.93
CA GLN A 81 -0.18 10.18 5.78
C GLN A 81 1.21 10.07 5.13
N ILE A 82 1.34 9.34 4.00
CA ILE A 82 2.63 9.16 3.34
C ILE A 82 2.91 10.41 2.47
N PRO A 83 3.99 11.16 2.76
CA PRO A 83 4.43 12.22 1.86
C PRO A 83 4.99 11.59 0.57
N ASP A 84 4.64 12.16 -0.58
CA ASP A 84 5.13 11.75 -1.91
C ASP A 84 5.03 10.22 -2.16
N PRO A 85 3.80 9.66 -2.15
CA PRO A 85 3.59 8.22 -2.21
C PRO A 85 4.17 7.61 -3.50
N THR A 86 5.03 6.61 -3.33
CA THR A 86 5.67 5.89 -4.44
C THR A 86 4.70 4.94 -5.15
N ALA A 87 5.09 4.41 -6.32
CA ALA A 87 4.30 3.39 -7.02
C ALA A 87 4.04 2.16 -6.13
N PHE A 88 4.98 1.82 -5.25
CA PHE A 88 4.82 0.78 -4.23
C PHE A 88 3.66 1.08 -3.26
N CYS A 89 3.52 2.34 -2.81
CA CYS A 89 2.43 2.76 -1.93
C CYS A 89 1.07 2.65 -2.63
N TYR A 90 0.97 3.14 -3.87
CA TYR A 90 -0.24 3.01 -4.68
C TYR A 90 -0.61 1.53 -4.87
N ASN A 91 0.35 0.69 -5.27
CA ASN A 91 0.13 -0.75 -5.48
C ASN A 91 -0.31 -1.45 -4.19
N SER A 92 0.26 -1.07 -3.05
CA SER A 92 -0.11 -1.60 -1.73
C SER A 92 -1.54 -1.23 -1.36
N LEU A 93 -1.92 0.03 -1.58
CA LEU A 93 -3.29 0.48 -1.34
C LEU A 93 -4.29 -0.23 -2.26
N ILE A 94 -4.02 -0.32 -3.56
CA ILE A 94 -4.88 -1.00 -4.53
C ILE A 94 -5.15 -2.45 -4.10
N ARG A 95 -4.13 -3.17 -3.62
CA ARG A 95 -4.25 -4.55 -3.13
C ARG A 95 -5.02 -4.68 -1.81
N ALA A 96 -4.99 -3.65 -0.96
CA ALA A 96 -5.65 -3.66 0.35
C ALA A 96 -7.16 -3.36 0.28
N LEU A 97 -7.65 -2.98 -0.91
CA LEU A 97 -9.06 -2.67 -1.14
C LEU A 97 -9.83 -3.92 -1.59
N PRO A 98 -11.07 -4.13 -1.13
CA PRO A 98 -11.89 -5.24 -1.57
C PRO A 98 -12.18 -5.13 -3.07
N ALA A 99 -12.24 -6.29 -3.72
CA ALA A 99 -12.57 -6.37 -5.14
C ALA A 99 -14.08 -6.16 -5.40
N SER A 100 -14.93 -6.52 -4.43
CA SER A 100 -16.38 -6.31 -4.46
C SER A 100 -16.78 -5.03 -3.70
N GLY A 101 -17.16 -3.97 -4.43
CA GLY A 101 -17.68 -2.72 -3.85
C GLY A 101 -17.95 -1.63 -4.90
N PRO A 102 -18.77 -0.60 -4.58
CA PRO A 102 -19.17 0.45 -5.51
C PRO A 102 -18.04 1.48 -5.72
N PRO A 103 -18.11 2.26 -6.82
CA PRO A 103 -17.33 1.99 -8.03
C PRO A 103 -15.86 1.67 -7.71
N ILE A 104 -15.51 0.38 -7.76
CA ILE A 104 -14.18 -0.22 -7.79
C ILE A 104 -13.11 0.66 -7.13
N ALA A 105 -13.13 0.70 -5.80
CA ALA A 105 -12.22 1.43 -4.93
C ALA A 105 -10.74 1.40 -5.39
N ALA A 106 -10.28 0.26 -5.89
CA ALA A 106 -8.97 0.06 -6.49
C ALA A 106 -8.74 0.91 -7.77
N LEU A 107 -9.72 0.98 -8.68
CA LEU A 107 -9.65 1.84 -9.87
C LEU A 107 -9.70 3.32 -9.53
N ALA A 108 -10.40 3.71 -8.47
CA ALA A 108 -10.37 5.09 -8.00
C ALA A 108 -8.95 5.51 -7.58
N VAL A 109 -8.23 4.62 -6.90
CA VAL A 109 -6.82 4.83 -6.53
C VAL A 109 -5.92 4.85 -7.76
N TYR A 110 -6.14 3.95 -8.72
CA TYR A 110 -5.43 3.97 -10.01
C TYR A 110 -5.62 5.30 -10.77
N ARG A 111 -6.86 5.80 -10.85
CA ARG A 111 -7.17 7.12 -11.46
C ARG A 111 -6.51 8.26 -10.69
N ARG A 112 -6.46 8.20 -9.36
CA ARG A 112 -5.72 9.17 -8.52
C ARG A 112 -4.24 9.20 -8.91
N MET A 113 -3.61 8.03 -9.10
CA MET A 113 -2.22 7.92 -9.55
C MET A 113 -2.00 8.57 -10.93
N LEU A 114 -2.89 8.31 -11.88
CA LEU A 114 -2.82 8.93 -13.22
C LEU A 114 -2.94 10.46 -13.16
N ARG A 115 -3.89 10.99 -12.38
CA ARG A 115 -4.11 12.43 -12.23
C ARG A 115 -2.95 13.14 -11.53
N ALA A 116 -2.27 12.47 -10.60
CA ALA A 116 -1.09 13.00 -9.94
C ALA A 116 0.10 13.18 -10.90
N GLY A 117 0.12 12.48 -12.04
CA GLY A 117 1.19 12.56 -13.05
C GLY A 117 2.51 11.89 -12.64
N SER A 118 2.80 11.82 -11.34
CA SER A 118 3.91 11.10 -10.74
C SER A 118 3.51 10.53 -9.37
N PRO A 119 3.91 9.28 -9.03
CA PRO A 119 4.61 8.31 -9.86
C PRO A 119 3.72 7.73 -10.97
N ARG A 120 4.32 7.25 -12.07
CA ARG A 120 3.59 6.60 -13.16
C ARG A 120 3.21 5.15 -12.82
N PRO A 121 2.04 4.66 -13.29
CA PRO A 121 1.68 3.25 -13.16
C PRO A 121 2.71 2.33 -13.79
N ASN A 122 3.01 1.22 -13.12
CA ASN A 122 3.85 0.15 -13.63
C ASN A 122 3.05 -1.13 -13.85
N SER A 123 3.74 -2.20 -14.26
CA SER A 123 3.13 -3.51 -14.54
C SER A 123 2.29 -4.06 -13.40
N PHE A 124 2.79 -3.96 -12.18
CA PHE A 124 2.05 -4.36 -10.98
C PHE A 124 0.78 -3.52 -10.80
N THR A 125 0.86 -2.21 -11.01
CA THR A 125 -0.31 -1.32 -10.91
C THR A 125 -1.41 -1.77 -11.87
N LEU A 126 -1.06 -2.04 -13.13
CA LEU A 126 -2.00 -2.46 -14.15
C LEU A 126 -2.58 -3.84 -13.87
N ALA A 127 -1.77 -4.80 -13.42
CA ALA A 127 -2.24 -6.13 -13.04
C ALA A 127 -3.28 -6.07 -11.91
N PHE A 128 -3.04 -5.27 -10.87
CA PHE A 128 -4.00 -5.13 -9.77
C PHE A 128 -5.26 -4.37 -10.20
N ALA A 129 -5.14 -3.35 -11.05
CA ALA A 129 -6.28 -2.63 -11.59
C ALA A 129 -7.16 -3.52 -12.49
N LEU A 130 -6.55 -4.33 -13.36
CA LEU A 130 -7.26 -5.30 -14.21
C LEU A 130 -7.98 -6.36 -13.37
N LYS A 131 -7.32 -6.88 -12.34
CA LYS A 131 -7.95 -7.83 -11.39
C LYS A 131 -9.18 -7.21 -10.71
N ALA A 132 -9.10 -5.95 -10.32
CA ALA A 132 -10.22 -5.24 -9.72
C ALA A 132 -11.36 -4.98 -10.73
N CYS A 133 -11.03 -4.67 -11.99
CA CYS A 133 -12.02 -4.58 -13.07
C CYS A 133 -12.76 -5.91 -13.29
N ALA A 134 -12.03 -7.02 -13.33
CA ALA A 134 -12.60 -8.34 -13.58
C ALA A 134 -13.54 -8.83 -12.47
N ALA A 135 -13.34 -8.36 -11.24
CA ALA A 135 -14.13 -8.75 -10.08
C ALA A 135 -15.36 -7.85 -9.82
N ALA A 136 -15.51 -6.77 -10.60
CA ALA A 136 -16.62 -5.85 -10.49
C ALA A 136 -17.75 -6.21 -11.47
N PRO A 137 -18.99 -5.74 -11.23
CA PRO A 137 -20.05 -5.77 -12.24
C PRO A 137 -19.58 -5.14 -13.57
N PRO A 138 -20.15 -5.51 -14.72
CA PRO A 138 -19.57 -5.28 -16.04
C PRO A 138 -19.13 -3.82 -16.25
N ALA A 139 -17.80 -3.65 -16.33
CA ALA A 139 -17.12 -2.38 -16.58
C ALA A 139 -16.29 -2.47 -17.89
N PRO A 140 -16.93 -2.69 -19.06
CA PRO A 140 -16.23 -3.00 -20.30
C PRO A 140 -15.37 -1.84 -20.82
N ALA A 141 -15.71 -0.59 -20.49
CA ALA A 141 -14.94 0.58 -20.89
C ALA A 141 -13.62 0.69 -20.10
N GLU A 142 -13.64 0.59 -18.77
CA GLU A 142 -12.41 0.59 -17.97
C GLU A 142 -11.50 -0.59 -18.27
N GLY A 143 -12.07 -1.78 -18.46
CA GLY A 143 -11.32 -2.97 -18.84
C GLY A 143 -10.54 -2.78 -20.14
N ARG A 144 -11.20 -2.23 -21.19
CA ARG A 144 -10.54 -1.91 -22.47
C ARG A 144 -9.42 -0.87 -22.33
N GLN A 145 -9.64 0.18 -21.55
CA GLN A 145 -8.63 1.22 -21.33
C GLN A 145 -7.38 0.67 -20.62
N LEU A 146 -7.58 -0.13 -19.57
CA LEU A 146 -6.48 -0.77 -18.85
C LEU A 146 -5.74 -1.78 -19.73
N HIS A 147 -6.46 -2.57 -20.52
CA HIS A 147 -5.87 -3.53 -21.44
C HIS A 147 -5.02 -2.83 -22.52
N ALA A 148 -5.56 -1.78 -23.16
CA ALA A 148 -4.81 -0.98 -24.14
C ALA A 148 -3.57 -0.30 -23.52
N GLN A 149 -3.65 0.11 -22.25
CA GLN A 149 -2.51 0.68 -21.55
C GLN A 149 -1.45 -0.37 -21.19
N ALA A 150 -1.85 -1.58 -20.79
CA ALA A 150 -0.94 -2.70 -20.55
C ALA A 150 -0.21 -3.10 -21.83
N PHE A 151 -0.93 -3.23 -22.94
CA PHE A 151 -0.36 -3.51 -24.26
C PHE A 151 0.67 -2.46 -24.68
N ARG A 152 0.36 -1.16 -24.55
CA ARG A 152 1.32 -0.07 -24.83
C ARG A 152 2.56 -0.09 -23.93
N GLN A 153 2.50 -0.69 -22.76
CA GLN A 153 3.64 -0.86 -21.86
C GLN A 153 4.43 -2.16 -22.12
N GLY A 154 4.08 -2.92 -23.16
CA GLY A 154 4.73 -4.20 -23.50
C GLY A 154 4.40 -5.32 -22.52
N LEU A 155 3.29 -5.22 -21.79
CA LEU A 155 2.84 -6.24 -20.87
C LEU A 155 1.90 -7.19 -21.61
N GLU A 156 2.51 -8.08 -22.37
CA GLU A 156 1.79 -9.16 -23.06
C GLU A 156 1.19 -10.13 -22.04
N PRO A 157 -0.07 -10.59 -22.24
CA PRO A 157 -0.65 -11.61 -21.40
C PRO A 157 -0.02 -12.98 -21.73
N GLY A 158 1.03 -13.34 -21.01
CA GLY A 158 1.58 -14.70 -20.95
C GLY A 158 2.58 -15.06 -22.04
N ALA A 159 3.84 -15.23 -21.63
CA ALA A 159 4.66 -16.34 -22.10
C ALA A 159 4.58 -17.46 -21.06
#